data_AF-A0A161LUZ5-F1
#
_entry.id   AF-A0A161LUZ5-F1
#
_cell.length_a   1.000
_cell.length_b   1.000
_cell.length_c   1.000
_cell.angle_alpha   90.00
_cell.angle_beta   90.00
_cell.angle_gamma   90.00
#
_symmetry.space_group_name_H-M   'P 1'
#
loop_
_entity.id
_entity.type
_entity.pdbx_description
1 polymer ?
#
loop_
_entity_poly.entity_id
_entity_poly.type
_entity_poly.pdbx_seq_one_letter_code
_entity_poly.pdbx_strand_id
1 'polypeptide(L)'
;MKELVRCKPCGYVMEADKLGDVCPACGMPRKAFEPYRERVAANRLLVLSLDMHPIAIHLSQTFVIMIPALMAFIWLFPNLLNEVFSNVLIFTIYVYPLTILASIVTGIIDGLFRFKSLTPPLLKAKILYSCLILISSGLTFALSYHGEYNMWGFICSIFSLGFAVRLGLLGKHLLDVILPGSYPVKKGKVPAKEA
;
A
#
# COMPACT_ATOMS: atom_id res chain seq x y z
N MET A 1 -2.81 30.61 12.92
CA MET A 1 -2.82 29.14 12.84
C MET A 1 -4.15 28.68 13.39
N LYS A 2 -4.84 27.74 12.73
CA LYS A 2 -6.11 27.22 13.26
C LYS A 2 -5.85 26.40 14.51
N GLU A 3 -6.74 26.49 15.49
CA GLU A 3 -6.66 25.66 16.69
C GLU A 3 -7.01 24.21 16.34
N LEU A 4 -6.13 23.28 16.71
CA LEU A 4 -6.33 21.85 16.48
C LEU A 4 -6.69 21.17 17.80
N VAL A 5 -7.51 20.14 17.71
CA VAL A 5 -7.93 19.29 18.81
C VAL A 5 -7.68 17.83 18.46
N ARG A 6 -7.28 17.03 19.44
CA ARG A 6 -7.02 15.60 19.30
C ARG A 6 -7.92 14.79 20.20
N CYS A 7 -8.54 13.75 19.66
CA CYS A 7 -9.31 12.78 20.43
C CYS A 7 -8.35 11.91 21.25
N LYS A 8 -8.43 11.92 22.59
CA LYS A 8 -7.52 11.11 23.44
C LYS A 8 -7.56 9.60 23.14
N PRO A 9 -8.75 8.96 22.98
CA PRO A 9 -8.82 7.51 22.80
C PRO A 9 -8.29 7.00 21.46
N CYS A 10 -8.62 7.66 20.33
CA CYS A 10 -8.25 7.17 19.00
C CYS A 10 -7.12 7.97 18.33
N GLY A 11 -6.75 9.12 18.89
CA GLY A 11 -5.71 9.98 18.35
C GLY A 11 -6.09 10.84 17.15
N TYR A 12 -7.36 10.83 16.70
CA TYR A 12 -7.85 11.64 15.58
C TYR A 12 -7.65 13.13 15.83
N VAL A 13 -7.10 13.86 14.85
CA VAL A 13 -6.80 15.30 14.92
C VAL A 13 -7.68 16.07 13.94
N MET A 14 -8.28 17.18 14.37
CA MET A 14 -9.08 18.05 13.50
C MET A 14 -9.07 19.51 13.96
N GLU A 15 -9.61 20.41 13.14
CA GLU A 15 -9.83 21.82 13.48
C GLU A 15 -10.93 21.94 14.56
N ALA A 16 -10.70 22.77 15.59
CA ALA A 16 -11.57 22.89 16.75
C ALA A 16 -12.97 23.44 16.41
N ASP A 17 -13.05 24.30 15.39
CA ASP A 17 -14.27 24.91 14.85
C ASP A 17 -15.18 23.89 14.14
N LYS A 18 -14.60 22.83 13.58
CA LYS A 18 -15.33 21.75 12.90
C LYS A 18 -15.79 20.61 13.83
N LEU A 19 -15.44 20.68 15.12
CA LEU A 19 -15.80 19.62 16.06
C LEU A 19 -17.29 19.68 16.42
N GLY A 20 -18.03 18.62 16.07
CA GLY A 20 -19.42 18.40 16.48
C GLY A 20 -19.56 17.84 17.90
N ASP A 21 -20.62 17.07 18.15
CA ASP A 21 -20.90 16.47 19.46
C ASP A 21 -20.08 15.20 19.75
N VAL A 22 -19.66 14.51 18.69
CA VAL A 22 -18.93 13.23 18.75
C VAL A 22 -17.71 13.24 17.82
N CYS A 23 -16.71 12.42 18.17
CA CYS A 23 -15.56 12.16 17.32
C CYS A 23 -16.00 11.42 16.05
N PRO A 24 -15.66 11.91 14.84
CA PRO A 24 -16.06 11.25 13.59
C PRO A 24 -15.34 9.91 13.38
N ALA A 25 -14.18 9.70 14.01
CA ALA A 25 -13.39 8.47 13.84
C ALA A 25 -13.83 7.33 14.78
N CYS A 26 -14.19 7.63 16.03
CA CYS A 26 -14.49 6.61 17.05
C CYS A 26 -15.79 6.81 17.84
N GLY A 27 -16.55 7.88 17.58
CA GLY A 27 -17.83 8.15 18.25
C GLY A 27 -17.74 8.67 19.69
N MET A 28 -16.54 8.87 20.25
CA MET A 28 -16.38 9.40 21.61
C MET A 28 -16.92 10.83 21.73
N PRO A 29 -17.51 11.22 22.89
CA PRO A 29 -18.09 12.54 23.07
C PRO A 29 -17.04 13.65 22.99
N ARG A 30 -17.46 14.87 22.63
CA ARG A 30 -16.62 16.07 22.53
C ARG A 30 -15.67 16.30 23.70
N LYS A 31 -16.08 15.94 24.93
CA LYS A 31 -15.28 16.05 26.16
C LYS A 31 -13.98 15.22 26.14
N ALA A 32 -13.86 14.25 25.24
CA ALA A 32 -12.65 13.42 25.09
C ALA A 32 -11.53 14.09 24.29
N PHE A 33 -11.77 15.28 23.72
CA PHE A 33 -10.77 16.02 22.95
C PHE A 33 -9.86 16.89 23.83
N GLU A 34 -8.60 17.00 23.43
CA GLU A 34 -7.60 17.87 24.04
C GLU A 34 -6.99 18.83 23.01
N PRO A 35 -6.53 20.03 23.42
CA PRO A 35 -5.78 20.92 22.54
C PRO A 35 -4.55 20.20 21.97
N TYR A 36 -4.36 20.31 20.67
CA TYR A 36 -3.26 19.70 19.96
C TYR A 36 -2.44 20.77 19.23
N ARG A 37 -1.12 20.68 19.40
CA ARG A 37 -0.18 21.47 18.60
C ARG A 37 0.51 20.54 17.63
N GLU A 38 0.36 20.83 16.34
CA GLU A 38 1.07 20.14 15.29
C GLU A 38 2.58 20.34 15.46
N ARG A 39 3.32 19.23 15.52
CA ARG A 39 4.77 19.20 15.78
C ARG A 39 5.58 19.04 14.49
N VAL A 40 4.90 18.78 13.37
CA VAL A 40 5.51 18.60 12.05
C VAL A 40 5.44 19.92 11.26
N ALA A 41 6.53 20.28 10.59
CA ALA A 41 6.55 21.47 9.74
C ALA A 41 5.56 21.37 8.57
N ALA A 42 4.94 22.49 8.18
CA ALA A 42 3.91 22.54 7.14
C ALA A 42 4.37 21.93 5.79
N ASN A 43 5.59 22.24 5.35
CA ASN A 43 6.15 21.69 4.10
C ASN A 43 6.26 20.16 4.15
N ARG A 44 6.59 19.60 5.33
CA ARG A 44 6.69 18.17 5.54
C ARG A 44 5.29 17.54 5.53
N LEU A 45 4.32 18.16 6.19
CA LEU A 45 2.92 17.72 6.16
C LEU A 45 2.34 17.73 4.76
N LEU A 46 2.62 18.75 3.95
CA LEU A 46 2.17 18.82 2.56
C LEU A 46 2.58 17.58 1.78
N VAL A 47 3.87 17.22 1.84
CA VAL A 47 4.40 16.04 1.14
C VAL A 47 3.77 14.75 1.66
N LEU A 48 3.62 14.60 2.98
CA LEU A 48 2.95 13.42 3.55
C LEU A 48 1.47 13.35 3.16
N SER A 49 0.77 14.50 3.06
CA SER A 49 -0.66 14.56 2.77
C SER A 49 -1.03 14.26 1.31
N LEU A 50 -0.03 14.23 0.41
CA LEU A 50 -0.26 13.87 -0.99
C LEU A 50 -0.43 12.35 -1.17
N ASP A 51 0.00 11.53 -0.20
CA ASP A 51 -0.10 10.06 -0.26
C ASP A 51 0.45 9.45 -1.58
N MET A 52 1.49 10.07 -2.14
CA MET A 52 2.10 9.65 -3.42
C MET A 52 2.64 8.23 -3.38
N HIS A 53 3.22 7.81 -2.25
CA HIS A 53 3.74 6.45 -2.12
C HIS A 53 2.63 5.39 -2.18
N PRO A 54 1.54 5.46 -1.39
CA PRO A 54 0.36 4.61 -1.56
C PRO A 54 -0.16 4.56 -3.01
N ILE A 55 -0.30 5.71 -3.68
CA ILE A 55 -0.79 5.75 -5.06
C ILE A 55 0.14 4.96 -6.00
N ALA A 56 1.45 5.23 -5.94
CA ALA A 56 2.43 4.59 -6.80
C ALA A 56 2.59 3.09 -6.51
N ILE A 57 2.61 2.68 -5.23
CA ILE A 57 2.74 1.27 -4.88
C ILE A 57 1.52 0.48 -5.34
N HIS A 58 0.29 0.96 -5.13
CA HIS A 58 -0.91 0.23 -5.58
C HIS A 58 -0.99 0.06 -7.09
N LEU A 59 -0.59 1.09 -7.86
CA LEU A 59 -0.47 0.99 -9.32
C LEU A 59 0.50 -0.12 -9.72
N SER A 60 1.71 -0.11 -9.14
CA SER A 60 2.71 -1.14 -9.45
C SER A 60 2.32 -2.56 -9.00
N GLN A 61 1.67 -2.69 -7.83
CA GLN A 61 1.21 -3.98 -7.29
C GLN A 61 0.11 -4.60 -8.16
N THR A 62 -0.73 -3.77 -8.78
CA THR A 62 -1.72 -4.22 -9.75
C THR A 62 -1.02 -4.93 -10.92
N PHE A 63 0.03 -4.33 -11.48
CA PHE A 63 0.76 -4.94 -12.60
C PHE A 63 1.55 -6.19 -12.22
N VAL A 64 2.15 -6.24 -11.02
CA VAL A 64 2.84 -7.44 -10.51
C VAL A 64 1.92 -8.67 -10.52
N ILE A 65 0.64 -8.50 -10.17
CA ILE A 65 -0.34 -9.59 -10.13
C ILE A 65 -0.90 -9.86 -11.54
N MET A 66 -1.19 -8.80 -12.30
CA MET A 66 -1.81 -8.92 -13.63
C MET A 66 -0.91 -9.65 -14.63
N ILE A 67 0.40 -9.43 -14.64
CA ILE A 67 1.32 -10.07 -15.61
C ILE A 67 1.23 -11.61 -15.57
N PRO A 68 1.55 -12.28 -14.44
CA PRO A 68 1.46 -13.74 -14.37
C PRO A 68 0.02 -14.23 -14.60
N ALA A 69 -0.99 -13.50 -14.13
CA ALA A 69 -2.38 -13.88 -14.33
C ALA A 69 -2.78 -13.86 -15.82
N LEU A 70 -2.41 -12.82 -16.56
CA LEU A 70 -2.67 -12.69 -17.99
C LEU A 70 -1.88 -13.72 -18.81
N MET A 71 -0.61 -13.95 -18.48
CA MET A 71 0.20 -15.00 -19.13
C MET A 71 -0.43 -16.38 -18.95
N ALA A 72 -0.82 -16.72 -17.71
CA ALA A 72 -1.49 -17.99 -17.42
C ALA A 72 -2.84 -18.10 -18.15
N PHE A 73 -3.60 -17.00 -18.22
CA PHE A 73 -4.90 -16.97 -18.90
C PHE A 73 -4.76 -17.22 -20.41
N ILE A 74 -3.80 -16.57 -21.07
CA ILE A 74 -3.54 -16.76 -22.51
C ILE A 74 -3.14 -18.21 -22.80
N TRP A 75 -2.34 -18.84 -21.93
CA TRP A 75 -1.96 -20.25 -22.09
C TRP A 75 -3.11 -21.21 -21.84
N LEU A 76 -3.98 -20.93 -20.86
CA LEU A 76 -5.13 -21.80 -20.55
C LEU A 76 -6.24 -21.69 -21.61
N PHE A 77 -6.40 -20.52 -22.23
CA PHE A 77 -7.46 -20.23 -23.19
C PHE A 77 -6.93 -19.56 -24.47
N PRO A 78 -6.12 -20.26 -25.28
CA PRO A 78 -5.40 -19.66 -26.41
C PRO A 78 -6.31 -19.06 -27.49
N ASN A 79 -7.56 -19.52 -27.61
CA ASN A 79 -8.50 -19.08 -28.65
C ASN A 79 -9.47 -17.98 -28.16
N LEU A 80 -9.46 -17.62 -26.88
CA LEU A 80 -10.43 -16.69 -26.30
C LEU A 80 -9.86 -15.26 -26.29
N LEU A 81 -10.34 -14.41 -27.21
CA LEU A 81 -9.98 -12.98 -27.28
C LEU A 81 -8.44 -12.74 -27.20
N ASN A 82 -7.66 -13.64 -27.81
CA ASN A 82 -6.21 -13.68 -27.66
C ASN A 82 -5.56 -12.33 -27.98
N GLU A 83 -5.96 -11.68 -29.07
CA GLU A 83 -5.46 -10.37 -29.48
C GLU A 83 -5.65 -9.30 -28.39
N VAL A 84 -6.82 -9.27 -27.75
CA VAL A 84 -7.12 -8.30 -26.68
C VAL A 84 -6.23 -8.55 -25.46
N PHE A 85 -6.15 -9.81 -24.99
CA PHE A 85 -5.35 -10.14 -23.81
C PHE A 85 -3.86 -9.97 -24.04
N SER A 86 -3.35 -10.31 -25.22
CA SER A 86 -1.96 -10.12 -25.61
C SER A 86 -1.60 -8.63 -25.65
N ASN A 87 -2.48 -7.77 -26.19
CA ASN A 87 -2.28 -6.33 -26.17
C ASN A 87 -2.26 -5.75 -24.74
N VAL A 88 -3.18 -6.19 -23.87
CA VAL A 88 -3.19 -5.77 -22.45
C VAL A 88 -1.94 -6.25 -21.72
N LEU A 89 -1.48 -7.48 -22.00
CA LEU A 89 -0.25 -8.03 -21.42
C LEU A 89 0.98 -7.21 -21.83
N ILE A 90 1.12 -6.90 -23.13
CA ILE A 90 2.21 -6.07 -23.65
C ILE A 90 2.20 -4.69 -22.98
N PHE A 91 1.05 -4.01 -22.97
CA PHE A 91 0.91 -2.73 -22.28
C PHE A 91 1.37 -2.81 -20.82
N THR A 92 0.92 -3.85 -20.12
CA THR A 92 1.25 -4.06 -18.71
C THR A 92 2.75 -4.27 -18.51
N ILE A 93 3.39 -5.11 -19.32
CA ILE A 93 4.83 -5.37 -19.24
C ILE A 93 5.66 -4.11 -19.51
N TYR A 94 5.23 -3.26 -20.44
CA TYR A 94 5.94 -2.02 -20.78
C TYR A 94 5.83 -0.95 -19.69
N VAL A 95 4.64 -0.81 -19.09
CA VAL A 95 4.39 0.22 -18.07
C VAL A 95 4.91 -0.22 -16.69
N TYR A 96 4.96 -1.53 -16.42
CA TYR A 96 5.31 -2.08 -15.12
C TYR A 96 6.67 -1.61 -14.55
N PRO A 97 7.81 -1.67 -15.26
CA PRO A 97 9.10 -1.18 -14.76
C PRO A 97 9.06 0.31 -14.35
N LEU A 98 8.35 1.14 -15.11
CA LEU A 98 8.21 2.57 -14.83
C LEU A 98 7.43 2.80 -13.53
N THR A 99 6.36 2.03 -13.30
CA THR A 99 5.56 2.15 -12.08
C THR A 99 6.30 1.68 -10.83
N ILE A 100 7.12 0.62 -10.94
CA ILE A 100 7.98 0.18 -9.84
C ILE A 100 9.02 1.23 -9.52
N LEU A 101 9.65 1.84 -10.54
CA LEU A 101 10.59 2.93 -10.34
C LEU A 101 9.92 4.11 -9.60
N ALA A 102 8.73 4.51 -10.03
CA ALA A 102 7.94 5.54 -9.35
C ALA A 102 7.62 5.17 -7.90
N SER A 103 7.25 3.90 -7.63
CA SER A 103 6.97 3.40 -6.28
C SER A 103 8.19 3.44 -5.35
N ILE A 104 9.39 3.15 -5.88
CA ILE A 104 10.65 3.20 -5.16
C ILE A 104 10.99 4.65 -4.79
N VAL A 105 10.94 5.55 -5.78
CA VAL A 105 11.26 6.97 -5.56
C VAL A 105 10.31 7.59 -4.54
N THR A 106 9.01 7.41 -4.72
CA THR A 106 8.00 7.91 -3.78
C THR A 106 8.13 7.27 -2.40
N GLY A 107 8.48 5.98 -2.31
CA GLY A 107 8.71 5.29 -1.03
C GLY A 107 9.95 5.76 -0.28
N ILE A 108 11.03 6.09 -1.00
CA ILE A 108 12.24 6.69 -0.40
C ILE A 108 11.93 8.09 0.14
N ILE A 109 11.21 8.90 -0.64
CA ILE A 109 10.79 10.25 -0.22
C ILE A 109 9.89 10.15 1.02
N ASP A 110 8.87 9.30 1.00
CA ASP A 110 7.98 9.10 2.15
C ASP A 110 8.75 8.60 3.37
N GLY A 111 9.67 7.64 3.21
CA GLY A 111 10.53 7.15 4.28
C GLY A 111 11.42 8.23 4.91
N LEU A 112 12.07 9.05 4.08
CA LEU A 112 12.88 10.19 4.53
C LEU A 112 12.01 11.22 5.27
N PHE A 113 10.85 11.57 4.69
CA PHE A 113 9.94 12.51 5.31
C PHE A 113 9.27 11.93 6.55
N ARG A 114 9.15 10.62 6.75
CA ARG A 114 8.55 10.04 7.97
C ARG A 114 9.58 9.82 9.08
N PHE A 115 10.75 9.27 8.77
CA PHE A 115 11.74 8.82 9.75
C PHE A 115 13.02 9.66 9.80
N LYS A 116 13.20 10.63 8.89
CA LYS A 116 14.42 11.45 8.73
C LYS A 116 15.69 10.63 8.43
N SER A 117 15.55 9.33 8.16
CA SER A 117 16.66 8.42 7.91
C SER A 117 16.20 7.20 7.12
N LEU A 118 17.10 6.64 6.31
CA LEU A 118 16.94 5.36 5.61
C LEU A 118 17.65 4.20 6.32
N THR A 119 18.22 4.43 7.50
CA THR A 119 18.92 3.42 8.29
C THR A 119 18.04 2.37 8.99
N PRO A 120 16.73 2.59 9.29
CA PRO A 120 15.92 1.60 9.97
C PRO A 120 15.90 0.24 9.23
N PRO A 121 16.00 -0.89 9.94
CA PRO A 121 16.14 -2.21 9.33
C PRO A 121 14.96 -2.59 8.43
N LEU A 122 13.73 -2.23 8.83
CA LEU A 122 12.53 -2.44 8.02
C LEU A 122 12.56 -1.65 6.71
N LEU A 123 13.14 -0.43 6.72
CA LEU A 123 13.21 0.42 5.54
C LEU A 123 14.29 -0.08 4.57
N LYS A 124 15.45 -0.53 5.09
CA LYS A 124 16.47 -1.22 4.27
C LYS A 124 15.92 -2.48 3.60
N ALA A 125 15.17 -3.30 4.34
CA ALA A 125 14.53 -4.48 3.78
C ALA A 125 13.54 -4.11 2.66
N LYS A 126 12.70 -3.08 2.86
CA LYS A 126 11.77 -2.60 1.82
C LYS A 126 12.51 -2.16 0.55
N ILE A 127 13.61 -1.42 0.68
CA ILE A 127 14.43 -0.99 -0.46
C ILE A 127 15.01 -2.22 -1.18
N LEU A 128 15.57 -3.18 -0.44
CA LEU A 128 16.12 -4.42 -1.02
C LEU A 128 15.08 -5.18 -1.84
N TYR A 129 13.90 -5.48 -1.27
CA TYR A 129 12.84 -6.18 -1.99
C TYR A 129 12.34 -5.39 -3.21
N SER A 130 12.26 -4.06 -3.10
CA SER A 130 11.86 -3.22 -4.23
C SER A 130 12.89 -3.25 -5.37
N CYS A 131 14.19 -3.29 -5.05
CA CYS A 131 15.24 -3.47 -6.05
C CYS A 131 15.17 -4.86 -6.72
N LEU A 132 14.90 -5.92 -5.95
CA LEU A 132 14.71 -7.28 -6.50
C LEU A 132 13.52 -7.33 -7.46
N ILE A 133 12.41 -6.67 -7.11
CA ILE A 133 11.22 -6.53 -7.97
C ILE A 133 11.58 -5.75 -9.24
N LEU A 134 12.33 -4.65 -9.13
CA LEU A 134 12.76 -3.86 -10.28
C LEU A 134 13.62 -4.68 -11.25
N ILE A 135 14.61 -5.43 -10.74
CA ILE A 135 15.45 -6.31 -11.56
C ILE A 135 14.58 -7.37 -12.26
N SER A 136 13.67 -8.02 -11.52
CA SER A 136 12.75 -9.01 -12.07
C SER A 136 11.81 -8.42 -13.14
N SER A 137 11.34 -7.17 -12.94
CA SER A 137 10.54 -6.45 -13.92
C SER A 137 11.31 -6.14 -15.20
N GLY A 138 12.58 -5.74 -15.07
CA GLY A 138 13.46 -5.50 -16.22
C GLY A 138 13.76 -6.77 -17.00
N LEU A 139 13.97 -7.90 -16.30
CA LEU A 139 14.13 -9.21 -16.95
C LEU A 139 12.85 -9.63 -17.68
N THR A 140 11.68 -9.46 -17.06
CA THR A 140 10.39 -9.79 -17.69
C THR A 140 10.16 -8.94 -18.95
N PHE A 141 10.48 -7.64 -18.89
CA PHE A 141 10.44 -6.73 -20.02
C PHE A 141 11.41 -7.15 -21.14
N ALA A 142 12.68 -7.42 -20.82
CA ALA A 142 13.68 -7.81 -21.81
C ALA A 142 13.34 -9.14 -22.51
N LEU A 143 12.84 -10.12 -21.75
CA LEU A 143 12.46 -11.44 -22.28
C LEU A 143 11.19 -11.40 -23.14
N SER A 144 10.32 -10.40 -22.95
CA SER A 144 9.03 -10.28 -23.64
C SER A 144 9.00 -9.11 -24.63
N TYR A 145 10.13 -8.45 -24.88
CA TYR A 145 10.22 -7.23 -25.68
C TYR A 145 9.73 -7.40 -27.12
N HIS A 146 9.96 -8.59 -27.69
CA HIS A 146 9.55 -8.96 -29.06
C HIS A 146 8.11 -9.52 -29.13
N GLY A 147 7.31 -9.42 -28.07
CA GLY A 147 5.96 -9.96 -28.03
C GLY A 147 5.89 -11.47 -27.76
N GLU A 148 7.04 -12.12 -27.54
CA GLU A 148 7.10 -13.53 -27.15
C GLU A 148 7.03 -13.66 -25.62
N TYR A 149 5.85 -14.06 -25.10
CA TYR A 149 5.66 -14.36 -23.68
C TYR A 149 6.13 -15.79 -23.36
N ASN A 150 7.45 -15.90 -23.20
CA ASN A 150 8.16 -17.16 -22.96
C ASN A 150 8.00 -17.68 -21.52
N MET A 151 8.23 -18.98 -21.33
CA MET A 151 8.19 -19.64 -20.01
C MET A 151 9.12 -18.97 -18.98
N TRP A 152 10.28 -18.49 -19.42
CA TRP A 152 11.21 -17.74 -18.58
C TRP A 152 10.65 -16.41 -18.08
N GLY A 153 9.93 -15.68 -18.94
CA GLY A 153 9.25 -14.43 -18.55
C GLY A 153 8.17 -14.69 -17.50
N PHE A 154 7.43 -15.79 -17.65
CA PHE A 154 6.42 -16.22 -16.66
C PHE A 154 7.07 -16.53 -15.31
N ILE A 155 8.15 -17.32 -15.29
CA ILE A 155 8.89 -17.64 -14.06
C ILE A 155 9.40 -16.36 -13.38
N CYS A 156 9.99 -15.43 -14.13
CA CYS A 156 10.41 -14.13 -13.60
C CYS A 156 9.25 -13.37 -12.96
N SER A 157 8.08 -13.33 -13.62
CA SER A 157 6.90 -12.63 -13.10
C SER A 157 6.38 -13.24 -11.79
N ILE A 158 6.45 -14.57 -11.63
CA ILE A 158 6.09 -15.26 -10.38
C ILE A 158 7.08 -14.94 -9.26
N PHE A 159 8.38 -14.87 -9.55
CA PHE A 159 9.38 -14.41 -8.58
C PHE A 159 9.10 -12.97 -8.12
N SER A 160 8.78 -12.09 -9.06
CA SER A 160 8.39 -10.71 -8.75
C SER A 160 7.19 -10.65 -7.80
N LEU A 161 6.16 -11.46 -8.07
CA LEU A 161 4.99 -11.59 -7.21
C LEU A 161 5.36 -12.08 -5.80
N GLY A 162 6.24 -13.09 -5.69
CA GLY A 162 6.74 -13.57 -4.41
C GLY A 162 7.43 -12.48 -3.58
N PHE A 163 8.30 -11.68 -4.20
CA PHE A 163 8.95 -10.54 -3.53
C PHE A 163 7.95 -9.46 -3.13
N ALA A 164 6.95 -9.18 -3.97
CA ALA A 164 5.92 -8.19 -3.70
C ALA A 164 5.02 -8.60 -2.52
N VAL A 165 4.63 -9.87 -2.43
CA VAL A 165 3.91 -10.42 -1.27
C VAL A 165 4.74 -10.23 0.00
N ARG A 166 6.04 -10.55 -0.04
CA ARG A 166 6.94 -10.38 1.11
C ARG A 166 7.08 -8.92 1.53
N LEU A 167 7.16 -8.01 0.55
CA LEU A 167 7.20 -6.56 0.77
C LEU A 167 5.91 -6.07 1.46
N GLY A 168 4.74 -6.54 1.01
CA GLY A 168 3.44 -6.21 1.62
C GLY A 168 3.32 -6.69 3.07
N LEU A 169 3.75 -7.92 3.35
CA LEU A 169 3.77 -8.47 4.71
C LEU A 169 4.68 -7.68 5.65
N LEU A 170 5.85 -7.23 5.17
CA LEU A 170 6.73 -6.33 5.94
C LEU A 170 6.08 -4.97 6.19
N GLY A 171 5.28 -4.47 5.24
CA GLY A 171 4.52 -3.24 5.37
C GLY A 171 3.49 -3.27 6.52
N LYS A 172 2.80 -4.41 6.71
CA LYS A 172 1.78 -4.57 7.75
C LYS A 172 2.31 -4.30 9.16
N HIS A 173 3.55 -4.73 9.45
CA HIS A 173 4.15 -4.58 10.77
C HIS A 173 4.33 -3.13 11.21
N LEU A 174 4.32 -2.17 10.27
CA LEU A 174 4.38 -0.74 10.58
C LEU A 174 2.99 -0.15 10.93
N LEU A 175 1.90 -0.82 10.55
CA LEU A 175 0.53 -0.39 10.81
C LEU A 175 -0.02 -0.95 12.13
N ASP A 176 0.39 -2.18 12.49
CA ASP A 176 -0.09 -2.91 13.67
C ASP A 176 0.22 -2.21 15.01
N VAL A 177 1.10 -1.21 15.03
CA VAL A 177 1.53 -0.50 16.25
C VAL A 177 0.45 0.47 16.78
N ILE A 178 -0.59 0.79 16.00
CA ILE A 178 -1.48 1.93 16.27
C ILE A 178 -2.77 1.57 17.04
N LEU A 179 -3.14 0.29 17.18
CA LEU A 179 -4.44 -0.08 17.75
C LEU A 179 -4.33 -0.60 19.21
N PRO A 180 -4.45 0.27 20.23
CA PRO A 180 -4.56 -0.18 21.62
C PRO A 180 -5.96 -0.75 21.90
N GLY A 181 -6.00 -1.83 22.68
CA GLY A 181 -7.24 -2.43 23.18
C GLY A 181 -7.67 -3.69 22.42
N SER A 182 -8.38 -4.58 23.11
CA SER A 182 -9.02 -5.74 22.50
C SER A 182 -10.28 -5.31 21.76
N TYR A 183 -10.56 -5.93 20.61
CA TYR A 183 -11.83 -5.75 19.92
C TYR A 183 -12.96 -6.17 20.86
N PRO A 184 -13.89 -5.27 21.24
CA PRO A 184 -14.99 -5.64 22.13
C PRO A 184 -15.97 -6.52 21.35
N VAL A 185 -15.79 -7.83 21.43
CA VAL A 185 -16.79 -8.79 20.98
C VAL A 185 -17.99 -8.62 21.89
N LYS A 186 -19.06 -7.96 21.42
CA LYS A 186 -20.36 -7.98 22.10
C LYS A 186 -20.78 -9.44 22.21
N LYS A 187 -20.57 -10.06 23.36
CA LYS A 187 -21.22 -11.34 23.69
C LYS A 187 -22.72 -11.07 23.63
N GLY A 188 -23.37 -11.61 22.60
CA GLY A 188 -24.83 -11.55 22.49
C GLY A 188 -25.43 -12.06 23.79
N LYS A 189 -26.38 -11.32 24.35
CA LYS A 189 -27.16 -11.77 25.50
C LYS A 189 -27.84 -13.08 25.09
N VAL A 190 -27.39 -14.21 25.64
CA VAL A 190 -28.12 -15.47 25.55
C VAL A 190 -29.47 -15.20 26.22
N PRO A 191 -30.62 -15.36 25.53
CA PRO A 191 -31.91 -15.21 26.18
C PRO A 191 -31.98 -16.26 27.29
N ALA A 192 -32.29 -15.80 28.50
CA ALA A 192 -32.53 -16.69 29.63
C ALA A 192 -33.65 -17.66 29.22
N LYS A 193 -33.37 -18.98 29.30
CA LYS A 193 -34.41 -19.98 29.20
C LYS A 193 -35.37 -19.74 30.36
N GLU A 194 -36.60 -19.37 30.04
CA GLU A 194 -37.72 -19.38 30.98
C GLU A 194 -37.88 -20.81 31.51
N ALA A 195 -37.92 -20.92 32.83
CA ALA A 195 -38.07 -22.16 33.60
C ALA A 195 -39.54 -22.51 33.77
#